data_AF-A0A3E0N1C7-F1
#
_entry.id   AF-A0A3E0N1C7-F1
#
_cell.length_a   1.000
_cell.length_b   1.000
_cell.length_c   1.000
_cell.angle_alpha   90.00
_cell.angle_beta   90.00
_cell.angle_gamma   90.00
#
_symmetry.space_group_name_H-M   'P 1'
#
loop_
_entity.id
_entity.type
_entity.pdbx_description
1 polymer ?
#
loop_
_entity_poly.entity_id
_entity_poly.type
_entity_poly.pdbx_seq_one_letter_code
_entity_poly.pdbx_strand_id
1 'polypeptide(L)'
;MEIHRQQCQQCGSRNARNILVREADAPMTIYVRCLGCGELVARYQLSHYYHHGKGIESFLRSLGSDAGESGRDYLAEFQRTQDQAVRGYEDALRKLQEQGNDV
;
A
#
# COMPACT_ATOMS: atom_id res chain seq x y z
N MET A 1 -18.41 1.70 0.28
CA MET A 1 -17.03 1.19 0.40
C MET A 1 -17.13 -0.22 0.91
N GLU A 2 -16.63 -1.16 0.13
CA GLU A 2 -16.49 -2.55 0.53
C GLU A 2 -15.10 -2.72 1.15
N ILE A 3 -15.00 -3.34 2.32
CA ILE A 3 -13.71 -3.60 2.98
C ILE A 3 -13.62 -5.08 3.29
N HIS A 4 -12.49 -5.66 2.92
CA HIS A 4 -12.17 -7.05 3.19
C HIS A 4 -10.80 -7.13 3.83
N ARG A 5 -10.67 -7.99 4.84
CA ARG A 5 -9.37 -8.41 5.34
C ARG A 5 -8.91 -9.61 4.55
N GLN A 6 -7.76 -9.48 3.90
CA GLN A 6 -7.19 -10.57 3.13
C GLN A 6 -6.82 -11.75 4.03
N GLN A 7 -7.08 -12.97 3.55
CA GLN A 7 -6.71 -14.22 4.22
C GLN A 7 -6.07 -15.18 3.21
N CYS A 8 -5.20 -16.05 3.72
CA CYS A 8 -4.62 -17.13 2.93
C CYS A 8 -5.71 -18.16 2.58
N GLN A 9 -5.89 -18.44 1.29
CA GLN A 9 -6.89 -19.40 0.83
C GLN A 9 -6.49 -20.86 1.13
N GLN A 10 -5.20 -21.12 1.37
CA GLN A 10 -4.70 -22.46 1.65
C GLN A 10 -4.90 -22.88 3.13
N CYS A 11 -4.67 -21.98 4.08
CA CYS A 11 -4.70 -22.32 5.52
C CYS A 11 -5.61 -21.43 6.37
N GLY A 12 -6.31 -20.46 5.78
CA GLY A 12 -7.18 -19.51 6.48
C GLY A 12 -6.45 -18.46 7.32
N SER A 13 -5.12 -18.52 7.43
CA SER A 13 -4.35 -17.55 8.21
C SER A 13 -4.47 -16.13 7.65
N ARG A 14 -4.64 -15.16 8.55
CA ARG A 14 -4.61 -13.71 8.25
C ARG A 14 -3.24 -13.08 8.50
N ASN A 15 -2.28 -13.87 8.98
CA ASN A 15 -0.93 -13.39 9.21
C ASN A 15 -0.14 -13.45 7.91
N ALA A 16 0.17 -12.29 7.35
CA ALA A 16 0.86 -12.16 6.08
C ALA A 16 2.00 -11.15 6.15
N ARG A 17 2.98 -11.31 5.26
CA ARG A 17 4.12 -10.42 5.09
C ARG A 17 4.19 -9.94 3.65
N ASN A 18 4.28 -8.63 3.48
CA ASN A 18 4.51 -8.01 2.18
C ASN A 18 6.01 -8.03 1.85
N ILE A 19 6.35 -8.46 0.64
CA ILE A 19 7.70 -8.47 0.08
C ILE A 19 7.71 -7.50 -1.10
N LEU A 20 8.43 -6.39 -0.96
CA LEU A 20 8.49 -5.33 -1.98
C LEU A 20 9.67 -5.58 -2.91
N VAL A 21 9.40 -5.66 -4.21
CA VAL A 21 10.41 -5.82 -5.26
C VAL A 21 10.41 -4.57 -6.14
N ARG A 22 11.59 -3.99 -6.34
CA ARG A 22 11.82 -2.83 -7.21
C ARG A 22 12.82 -3.23 -8.28
N GLU A 23 12.47 -2.96 -9.53
CA GLU A 23 13.35 -3.14 -10.69
C GLU A 23 13.52 -1.77 -11.36
N ALA A 24 14.65 -1.54 -12.04
CA ALA A 24 15.04 -0.22 -12.55
C ALA A 24 14.02 0.39 -13.52
N ASP A 25 13.26 -0.45 -14.23
CA ASP A 25 12.34 -0.03 -15.31
C ASP A 25 10.97 -0.72 -15.21
N ALA A 26 10.55 -1.16 -14.01
CA ALA A 26 9.26 -1.80 -13.82
C ALA A 26 8.49 -1.23 -12.61
N PRO A 27 7.15 -1.20 -12.66
CA PRO A 27 6.33 -0.87 -11.50
C PRO A 27 6.67 -1.74 -10.30
N MET A 28 6.71 -1.14 -9.11
CA MET A 28 6.99 -1.88 -7.89
C MET A 28 5.99 -3.03 -7.72
N THR A 29 6.50 -4.23 -7.46
CA THR A 29 5.67 -5.40 -7.21
C THR A 29 5.67 -5.73 -5.73
N ILE A 30 4.49 -5.99 -5.16
CA ILE A 30 4.33 -6.51 -3.81
C ILE A 30 3.84 -7.94 -3.90
N TYR A 31 4.61 -8.87 -3.34
CA TYR A 31 4.17 -10.24 -3.09
C TYR A 31 3.72 -10.36 -1.64
N VAL A 32 2.51 -10.87 -1.43
CA VAL A 32 1.97 -11.13 -0.09
C VAL A 32 2.20 -12.59 0.24
N ARG A 33 3.10 -12.87 1.19
CA ARG A 33 3.40 -14.23 1.65
C ARG A 33 2.65 -14.54 2.94
N CYS A 34 1.95 -15.66 3.01
CA CYS A 34 1.36 -16.15 4.24
C CYS A 34 2.45 -16.55 5.24
N LEU A 35 2.36 -16.10 6.50
CA LEU A 35 3.28 -16.51 7.56
C LEU A 35 2.89 -17.83 8.22
N GLY A 36 1.65 -18.31 8.03
CA GLY A 36 1.19 -19.62 8.52
C GLY A 36 1.73 -20.79 7.72
N CYS A 37 1.56 -20.77 6.39
CA CYS A 37 1.96 -21.88 5.51
C CYS A 37 3.02 -21.53 4.46
N GLY A 38 3.39 -20.24 4.32
CA GLY A 38 4.37 -19.80 3.32
C GLY A 38 3.82 -19.55 1.92
N GLU A 39 2.54 -19.83 1.68
CA GLU A 39 1.89 -19.70 0.36
C GLU A 39 1.81 -18.25 -0.13
N LEU A 40 1.77 -18.08 -1.45
CA LEU A 40 1.50 -16.79 -2.08
C LEU A 40 0.01 -16.45 -1.94
N VAL A 41 -0.29 -15.32 -1.30
CA VAL A 41 -1.67 -14.85 -1.07
C VAL A 41 -2.12 -13.89 -2.15
N ALA A 42 -1.25 -12.97 -2.56
CA ALA A 42 -1.54 -11.99 -3.60
C ALA A 42 -0.27 -11.42 -4.23
N ARG A 43 -0.46 -10.81 -5.40
CA ARG A 43 0.52 -9.99 -6.10
C ARG A 43 -0.14 -8.66 -6.48
N TYR A 44 0.51 -7.56 -6.12
CA TYR A 44 0.13 -6.21 -6.54
C TYR A 44 1.23 -5.60 -7.39
N GLN A 45 0.87 -4.87 -8.44
CA GLN A 45 1.76 -3.95 -9.13
C GLN A 45 1.30 -2.54 -8.81
N LEU A 46 2.20 -1.73 -8.24
CA LEU A 46 1.88 -0.38 -7.79
C LEU A 46 2.28 0.64 -8.85
N SER A 47 1.35 1.52 -9.21
CA SER A 47 1.63 2.75 -9.96
C SER A 47 2.18 3.85 -9.05
N HIS A 48 1.72 3.92 -7.79
CA HIS A 48 2.17 4.90 -6.80
C HIS A 48 2.43 4.22 -5.46
N TYR A 49 3.43 4.70 -4.72
CA TYR A 49 3.76 4.14 -3.40
C TYR A 49 4.07 5.23 -2.37
N TYR A 50 3.18 5.34 -1.38
CA TYR A 50 3.39 6.18 -0.19
C TYR A 50 3.91 5.35 0.99
N HIS A 51 5.05 5.74 1.53
CA HIS A 51 5.61 5.16 2.74
C HIS A 51 5.39 6.13 3.91
N HIS A 52 4.43 5.81 4.78
CA HIS A 52 4.14 6.63 5.95
C HIS A 52 5.38 6.84 6.83
N GLY A 53 5.68 8.10 7.16
CA GLY A 53 6.89 8.48 7.91
C GLY A 53 8.15 8.69 7.07
N LYS A 54 8.10 8.46 5.75
CA LYS A 54 9.15 8.92 4.82
C LYS A 54 8.79 10.27 4.22
N GLY A 55 9.82 11.06 3.94
CA GLY A 55 9.65 12.37 3.29
C GLY A 55 9.41 12.30 1.79
N ILE A 56 9.20 13.47 1.19
CA ILE A 56 8.88 13.65 -0.23
C ILE A 56 9.89 12.99 -1.18
N GLU A 57 11.17 12.92 -0.83
CA GLU A 57 12.18 12.24 -1.66
C GLU A 57 11.85 10.76 -1.90
N SER A 58 11.32 10.07 -0.90
CA SER A 58 10.90 8.67 -1.04
C SER A 58 9.66 8.54 -1.93
N PHE A 59 8.78 9.54 -1.90
CA PHE A 59 7.57 9.58 -2.72
C PHE A 59 7.93 9.85 -4.19
N LEU A 60 8.79 10.83 -4.46
CA LEU A 60 9.28 11.14 -5.81
C LEU A 60 9.96 9.94 -6.49
N ARG A 61 10.76 9.17 -5.74
CA ARG A 61 11.36 7.93 -6.26
C ARG A 61 10.34 6.87 -6.68
N SER A 62 9.09 6.96 -6.20
CA SER A 62 8.01 6.03 -6.56
C SER A 62 7.25 6.44 -7.82
N LEU A 63 7.27 7.73 -8.18
CA LEU A 63 6.52 8.28 -9.30
C LEU A 63 7.19 8.05 -10.66
N GLY A 64 8.43 7.54 -10.67
CA GLY A 64 9.21 7.40 -11.89
C GLY A 64 9.65 8.76 -12.45
N SER A 65 10.27 8.75 -13.63
CA SER A 65 10.77 9.94 -14.31
C SER A 65 9.73 10.50 -15.28
N ASP A 66 8.57 10.94 -14.78
CA ASP A 66 7.63 11.66 -15.64
C ASP A 66 8.05 13.13 -15.77
N ALA A 67 8.58 13.46 -16.94
CA ALA A 67 9.06 14.80 -17.27
C ALA A 67 7.86 15.71 -17.59
N GLY A 68 7.34 16.43 -16.61
CA GLY A 68 6.29 17.42 -16.89
C GLY A 68 5.75 18.22 -15.71
N GLU A 69 5.82 17.72 -14.47
CA GLU A 69 5.19 18.40 -13.33
C GLU A 69 6.16 19.29 -12.56
N SER A 70 5.67 20.41 -12.03
CA SER A 70 6.51 21.31 -11.24
C SER A 70 6.75 20.75 -9.83
N GLY A 71 7.89 21.05 -9.22
CA GLY A 71 8.18 20.62 -7.84
C GLY A 71 7.14 21.05 -6.80
N ARG A 72 6.38 22.13 -7.08
CA ARG A 72 5.25 22.55 -6.22
C ARG A 72 4.06 21.62 -6.33
N ASP A 73 3.80 21.10 -7.53
CA ASP A 73 2.69 20.18 -7.77
C ASP A 73 2.95 18.85 -7.07
N TYR A 74 4.18 18.32 -7.17
CA TYR A 74 4.59 17.13 -6.42
C TYR A 74 4.51 17.29 -4.90
N LEU A 75 4.89 18.47 -4.38
CA LEU A 75 4.76 18.73 -2.94
C LEU A 75 3.29 18.75 -2.51
N ALA A 76 2.44 19.41 -3.29
CA ALA A 76 1.01 19.45 -3.01
C ALA A 76 0.38 18.05 -3.13
N GLU A 77 0.81 17.24 -4.10
CA GLU A 77 0.39 15.85 -4.24
C GLU A 77 0.83 15.01 -3.05
N PHE A 78 2.10 15.08 -2.66
CA PHE A 78 2.63 14.37 -1.50
C PHE A 78 1.83 14.66 -0.22
N GLN A 79 1.56 15.94 0.04
CA GLN A 79 0.76 16.36 1.20
C GLN A 79 -0.67 15.81 1.14
N ARG A 80 -1.33 15.90 -0.02
CA ARG A 80 -2.66 15.31 -0.22
C ARG A 80 -2.65 13.80 0.00
N THR A 81 -1.67 13.08 -0.53
CA THR A 81 -1.52 11.63 -0.36
C THR A 81 -1.30 11.27 1.11
N GLN A 82 -0.47 12.04 1.83
CA GLN A 82 -0.24 11.85 3.26
C GLN A 82 -1.54 11.98 4.07
N ASP A 83 -2.31 13.03 3.83
CA ASP A 83 -3.57 13.28 4.53
C ASP A 83 -4.62 12.21 4.20
N GLN A 84 -4.74 11.85 2.92
CA GLN A 84 -5.65 10.81 2.48
C GLN A 84 -5.29 9.43 3.04
N ALA A 85 -4.00 9.11 3.13
CA ALA A 85 -3.55 7.83 3.67
C ALA A 85 -3.94 7.67 5.15
N VAL A 86 -3.77 8.72 5.97
CA VAL A 86 -4.12 8.68 7.40
C VAL A 86 -5.63 8.56 7.56
N ARG A 87 -6.40 9.47 6.96
CA ARG A 87 -7.86 9.48 7.07
C ARG A 87 -8.50 8.21 6.51
N GLY A 88 -8.01 7.76 5.34
CA GLY A 88 -8.50 6.54 4.70
C GLY A 88 -8.21 5.29 5.53
N TYR A 89 -7.06 5.24 6.20
CA TYR A 89 -6.74 4.16 7.14
C TYR A 89 -7.68 4.16 8.34
N GLU A 90 -7.87 5.31 9.01
CA GLU A 90 -8.78 5.44 10.15
C GLU A 90 -10.21 5.04 9.79
N ASP A 91 -10.72 5.50 8.64
CA ASP A 91 -12.03 5.13 8.14
C ASP A 91 -12.14 3.63 7.82
N ALA A 92 -11.06 3.00 7.33
CA ALA A 92 -11.05 1.57 7.08
C ALA A 92 -11.10 0.74 8.37
N LEU A 93 -10.34 1.13 9.40
CA LEU A 93 -10.39 0.47 10.70
C LEU A 93 -11.76 0.59 11.35
N ARG A 94 -12.35 1.80 11.34
CA ARG A 94 -13.67 2.04 11.90
C ARG A 94 -14.73 1.13 11.27
N LYS A 95 -14.71 0.99 9.94
CA LYS A 95 -15.68 0.13 9.24
C LYS A 95 -15.42 -1.36 9.44
N LEU A 96 -14.17 -1.79 9.56
CA LEU A 96 -13.87 -3.17 9.96
C LEU A 96 -14.46 -3.48 11.33
N GLN A 97 -14.32 -2.56 12.29
CA GLN A 97 -14.88 -2.70 13.63
C GLN A 97 -16.42 -2.72 13.61
N GLU A 98 -17.06 -1.84 12.83
CA GLU A 98 -18.52 -1.81 12.63
C GLU A 98 -19.06 -3.14 12.06
N GLN A 99 -18.24 -3.86 11.27
CA GLN A 99 -18.57 -5.17 10.72
C GLN A 99 -18.30 -6.34 11.69
N GLY A 100 -17.80 -6.07 12.89
CA GLY A 100 -17.41 -7.09 13.87
C GLY A 100 -16.13 -7.84 13.50
N ASN A 101 -15.32 -7.30 12.58
CA ASN A 101 -14.02 -7.87 12.25
C ASN A 101 -12.95 -7.39 13.26
N ASP A 102 -12.02 -8.28 13.58
CA ASP A 102 -10.76 -7.97 14.27
C ASP A 102 -9.96 -6.96 13.43
N VAL A 103 -9.53 -5.89 14.11
CA VAL A 103 -8.74 -4.77 13.58
C VAL A 103 -7.27 -4.96 13.91
#